data_AF-A0A7W7R1N9-F1
#
_entry.id   AF-A0A7W7R1N9-F1
#
_cell.length_a   1.000
_cell.length_b   1.000
_cell.length_c   1.000
_cell.angle_alpha   90.00
_cell.angle_beta   90.00
_cell.angle_gamma   90.00
#
_symmetry.space_group_name_H-M   'P 1'
#
loop_
_entity.id
_entity.type
_entity.pdbx_description
1 polymer ?
#
loop_
_entity_poly.entity_id
_entity_poly.type
_entity_poly.pdbx_seq_one_letter_code
_entity_poly.pdbx_strand_id
1 'polypeptide(L)' 'MDVQQVANYLNKPRSWVYENWRPEGIPFKKIGQSLRCRPADLERWIDRQEG' A
#
# COMPACT_ATOMS: atom_id res chain seq x y z
N MET A 1 -5.24 -3.20 -6.57
CA MET A 1 -5.29 -3.68 -5.19
C MET A 1 -6.00 -2.66 -4.32
N ASP A 2 -6.92 -3.09 -3.46
CA ASP A 2 -7.47 -2.25 -2.41
C ASP A 2 -6.62 -2.30 -1.13
N VAL A 3 -7.04 -1.58 -0.08
CA VAL A 3 -6.32 -1.54 1.19
C VAL A 3 -6.23 -2.92 1.84
N GLN A 4 -7.25 -3.78 1.69
CA GLN A 4 -7.23 -5.13 2.25
C GLN A 4 -6.17 -5.99 1.58
N GLN A 5 -6.11 -5.95 0.25
CA GLN A 5 -5.17 -6.74 -0.53
C GLN A 5 -3.73 -6.31 -0.23
N VAL A 6 -3.48 -5.00 -0.09
CA VAL A 6 -2.16 -4.49 0.31
C VAL A 6 -1.82 -4.91 1.74
N ALA A 7 -2.76 -4.81 2.69
CA ALA A 7 -2.57 -5.24 4.07
C ALA A 7 -2.17 -6.72 4.16
N ASN A 8 -2.90 -7.58 3.44
CA ASN A 8 -2.59 -9.00 3.35
C ASN A 8 -1.22 -9.24 2.71
N TYR A 9 -0.89 -8.52 1.64
CA TYR A 9 0.40 -8.66 0.95
C TYR A 9 1.58 -8.29 1.86
N LEU A 10 1.46 -7.19 2.62
CA LEU A 10 2.50 -6.73 3.55
C LEU A 10 2.52 -7.51 4.87
N ASN A 11 1.59 -8.45 5.06
CA ASN A 11 1.34 -9.13 6.32
C ASN A 11 1.18 -8.14 7.50
N LYS A 12 0.38 -7.08 7.27
CA LYS A 12 0.09 -6.03 8.26
C LYS A 12 -1.41 -5.88 8.49
N PRO A 13 -1.85 -5.43 9.68
CA PRO A 13 -3.25 -5.08 9.90
C PRO A 13 -3.73 -3.98 8.95
N ARG A 14 -5.01 -4.03 8.57
CA ARG A 14 -5.62 -2.99 7.72
C ARG A 14 -5.56 -1.60 8.35
N SER A 15 -5.72 -1.51 9.67
CA SER A 15 -5.57 -0.26 10.44
C SER A 15 -4.18 0.34 10.26
N TRP A 16 -3.14 -0.49 10.38
CA TRP A 16 -1.76 -0.08 10.15
C TRP A 16 -1.61 0.52 8.75
N VAL A 17 -2.18 -0.10 7.71
CA VAL A 17 -2.11 0.47 6.34
C VAL A 17 -2.80 1.83 6.25
N TYR A 18 -3.97 2.02 6.87
CA TYR A 18 -4.65 3.32 6.86
C TYR A 18 -3.86 4.44 7.57
N GLU A 19 -3.19 4.11 8.66
CA GLU A 19 -2.38 5.04 9.45
C GLU A 19 -1.02 5.31 8.79
N ASN A 20 -0.44 4.29 8.17
CA ASN A 20 0.97 4.30 7.77
C ASN A 20 1.19 4.45 6.26
N TRP A 21 0.17 4.32 5.40
CA TRP A 21 0.41 4.37 3.96
C TRP A 21 1.03 5.67 3.46
N ARG A 22 0.71 6.82 4.09
CA ARG A 22 1.34 8.11 3.77
C ARG A 22 2.75 8.23 4.32
N PRO A 23 3.00 8.05 5.64
CA PRO A 23 4.35 8.18 6.17
C PRO A 23 5.33 7.15 5.59
N GLU A 24 4.87 5.93 5.30
CA GLU A 24 5.67 4.88 4.65
C GLU A 24 5.82 5.09 3.13
N GLY A 25 5.12 6.06 2.55
CA GLY A 25 5.16 6.33 1.11
C GLY A 25 4.60 5.19 0.25
N ILE A 26 3.70 4.35 0.78
CA ILE A 26 3.05 3.28 0.03
C ILE A 26 2.30 3.92 -1.16
N PRO A 27 2.48 3.43 -2.40
CA PRO A 27 2.00 4.10 -3.61
C PRO A 27 0.50 3.89 -3.85
N PHE A 28 -0.34 4.28 -2.89
CA PHE A 28 -1.78 4.38 -3.08
C PHE A 28 -2.13 5.61 -3.90
N LYS A 29 -3.13 5.42 -4.76
CA LYS A 29 -3.82 6.48 -5.49
C LYS A 29 -5.27 6.53 -5.04
N LYS A 30 -5.79 7.73 -4.86
CA LYS A 30 -7.21 7.95 -4.55
C LYS A 30 -7.99 7.98 -5.88
N ILE A 31 -8.88 7.01 -6.06
CA ILE A 31 -9.78 6.90 -7.22
C ILE A 31 -11.21 7.05 -6.68
N GLY A 32 -11.81 8.23 -6.90
CA GLY A 32 -13.06 8.62 -6.24
C GLY A 32 -12.90 8.65 -4.72
N GLN A 33 -13.70 7.86 -4.00
CA GLN A 33 -13.64 7.73 -2.54
C GLN A 33 -12.76 6.55 -2.06
N SER A 34 -12.21 5.75 -2.98
CA SER A 34 -11.45 4.55 -2.65
C SER A 34 -9.94 4.73 -2.83
N LEU A 35 -9.16 4.14 -1.93
CA LEU A 35 -7.71 3.96 -2.12
C LEU A 35 -7.47 2.71 -2.98
N ARG A 36 -6.61 2.86 -4.00
CA ARG A 36 -6.19 1.79 -4.90
C ARG A 36 -4.68 1.85 -5.10
N CYS A 37 -4.03 0.70 -4.98
CA CYS A 37 -2.62 0.53 -5.30
C CYS A 37 -2.51 -0.36 -6.55
N ARG A 38 -1.63 -0.01 -7.48
CA ARG A 38 -1.30 -0.90 -8.61
C ARG A 38 -0.26 -1.92 -8.11
N PRO A 39 -0.43 -3.23 -8.38
CA PRO A 39 0.54 -4.25 -7.96
C PRO A 39 1.97 -3.89 -8.32
N ALA A 40 2.22 -3.51 -9.59
CA ALA A 40 3.54 -3.11 -10.06
C ALA A 40 4.15 -1.90 -9.33
N ASP A 41 3.32 -0.96 -8.82
CA ASP A 41 3.83 0.14 -8.02
C ASP A 41 4.23 -0.34 -6.61
N LEU A 42 3.43 -1.25 -6.02
CA LEU A 42 3.70 -1.84 -4.71
C LEU A 42 4.99 -2.66 -4.72
N GLU A 43 5.16 -3.53 -5.72
CA GLU A 43 6.37 -4.34 -5.90
C GLU A 43 7.61 -3.44 -5.97
N ARG A 44 7.59 -2.41 -6.84
CA ARG A 44 8.68 -1.43 -6.94
C ARG A 44 8.92 -0.63 -5.66
N TRP A 45 7.91 -0.46 -4.79
CA TRP A 45 8.09 0.21 -3.50
C TRP A 45 8.75 -0.72 -2.49
N ILE A 46 8.42 -2.01 -2.49
CA ILE A 46 9.08 -3.03 -1.67
C ILE A 46 10.54 -3.18 -2.07
N ASP A 47 10.83 -3.28 -3.36
CA ASP A 47 12.20 -3.39 -3.88
C ASP A 47 13.09 -2.20 -3.46
N ARG A 48 12.49 -1.04 -3.21
CA ARG A 48 13.18 0.17 -2.74
C ARG A 48 13.42 0.19 -1.22
N GLN A 49 12.72 -0.65 -0.46
CA GLN A 49 12.88 -0.76 1.00
C GLN A 49 13.96 -1.79 1.37
N GLU A 50 14.19 -2.78 0.51
CA GLU A 50 15.14 -3.88 0.71
C GLU A 50 16.58 -3.56 0.26
N GLY A 51 16.89 -2.30 -0.04
CA GLY A 51 18.21 -1.82 -0.48
C GLY A 51 18.72 -0.65 0.34
#